data_AF-A0A352SNX6-F1
#
_entry.id   AF-A0A352SNX6-F1
#
_cell.length_a   1.000
_cell.length_b   1.000
_cell.length_c   1.000
_cell.angle_alpha   90.00
_cell.angle_beta   90.00
_cell.angle_gamma   90.00
#
_symmetry.space_group_name_H-M   'P 1'
#
loop_
_entity.id
_entity.type
_entity.pdbx_description
1 polymer ?
#
loop_
_entity_poly.entity_id
_entity_poly.type
_entity_poly.pdbx_seq_one_letter_code
_entity_poly.pdbx_strand_id
1 'polypeptide(L)'
;LLLLISGGGSALLPAPTDGVTLEDKMALNAALLASGLDIHAMNAVRRLFSRLKGGRLARLAVPARITQFLLSDVPGDRLESIASGPAVCDPVPLEQVLVMIADHALDRLDVVARMVARIAEGTADLPLREGDPALRLVDTHLLASNDLCRTAATTSLAAHFADAARLDLPDLAGDAATLARSLARS
;
A
#
# COMPACT_ATOMS: atom_id res chain seq x y z
N LEU A 1 13.86 16.03 -3.80
CA LEU A 1 13.60 14.75 -4.50
C LEU A 1 12.24 14.84 -5.16
N LEU A 2 12.18 14.55 -6.45
CA LEU A 2 10.92 14.38 -7.18
C LEU A 2 10.60 12.89 -7.25
N LEU A 3 9.45 12.48 -6.73
CA LEU A 3 9.07 11.07 -6.65
C LEU A 3 7.83 10.82 -7.51
N LEU A 4 7.98 10.01 -8.56
CA LEU A 4 6.90 9.68 -9.50
C LEU A 4 6.52 8.22 -9.28
N ILE A 5 5.29 7.97 -8.84
CA ILE A 5 4.82 6.62 -8.48
C ILE A 5 3.57 6.26 -9.26
N SER A 6 3.59 5.06 -9.81
CA SER A 6 2.44 4.38 -10.42
C SER A 6 2.28 2.97 -9.84
N GLY A 7 1.25 2.26 -10.31
CA GLY A 7 1.02 0.85 -10.00
C GLY A 7 2.25 -0.04 -10.24
N GLY A 8 2.39 -1.08 -9.42
CA GLY A 8 3.48 -2.06 -9.51
C GLY A 8 4.77 -1.71 -8.74
N GLY A 9 4.89 -0.50 -8.18
CA GLY A 9 6.11 -0.07 -7.46
C GLY A 9 6.54 -0.98 -6.30
N SER A 10 5.60 -1.67 -5.64
CA SER A 10 5.92 -2.58 -4.54
C SER A 10 6.83 -3.75 -4.96
N ALA A 11 6.65 -4.26 -6.18
CA ALA A 11 7.42 -5.35 -6.76
C ALA A 11 8.72 -4.85 -7.40
N LEU A 12 8.69 -3.69 -8.08
CA LEU A 12 9.86 -3.12 -8.75
C LEU A 12 10.93 -2.60 -7.78
N LEU A 13 10.54 -2.23 -6.56
CA LEU A 13 11.45 -1.70 -5.54
C LEU A 13 11.33 -2.47 -4.22
N PRO A 14 11.78 -3.74 -4.17
CA PRO A 14 11.61 -4.59 -2.99
C PRO A 14 12.36 -4.04 -1.77
N ALA A 15 13.59 -3.57 -1.96
CA ALA A 15 14.47 -2.95 -0.97
C ALA A 15 14.40 -3.62 0.42
N PRO A 16 14.96 -4.83 0.61
CA PRO A 16 14.99 -5.52 1.90
C PRO A 16 15.74 -4.72 2.97
N THR A 17 15.28 -4.79 4.22
CA THR A 17 15.98 -4.21 5.38
C THR A 17 17.25 -4.98 5.74
N ASP A 18 18.11 -4.36 6.53
CA ASP A 18 19.41 -4.92 6.87
C ASP A 18 19.23 -6.29 7.56
N GLY A 19 19.98 -7.30 7.09
CA GLY A 19 19.88 -8.68 7.58
C GLY A 19 18.69 -9.48 7.00
N VAL A 20 18.00 -8.96 5.98
CA VAL A 20 16.91 -9.64 5.25
C VAL A 20 17.32 -9.77 3.78
N THR A 21 17.25 -10.97 3.23
CA THR A 21 17.54 -11.22 1.81
C THR A 21 16.32 -10.99 0.91
N LEU A 22 16.48 -11.05 -0.41
CA LEU A 22 15.32 -11.02 -1.31
C LEU A 22 14.51 -12.31 -1.18
N GLU A 23 15.19 -13.44 -1.04
CA GLU A 23 14.61 -14.77 -0.82
C GLU A 23 13.76 -14.80 0.44
N ASP A 24 14.24 -14.20 1.54
CA ASP A 24 13.47 -14.04 2.78
C ASP A 24 12.15 -13.31 2.53
N LYS A 25 12.17 -12.25 1.72
CA LYS A 25 10.96 -11.50 1.37
C LYS A 25 10.02 -12.29 0.48
N MET A 26 10.55 -13.10 -0.42
CA MET A 26 9.76 -14.00 -1.25
C MET A 26 9.07 -15.07 -0.40
N ALA A 27 9.80 -15.67 0.55
CA ALA A 27 9.26 -16.64 1.51
C ALA A 27 8.18 -16.03 2.41
N LEU A 28 8.45 -14.85 3.00
CA LEU A 28 7.46 -14.09 3.75
C LEU A 28 6.22 -13.80 2.91
N ASN A 29 6.40 -13.40 1.65
CA ASN A 29 5.28 -13.12 0.77
C ASN A 29 4.40 -14.36 0.52
N ALA A 30 5.02 -15.52 0.26
CA ALA A 30 4.30 -16.77 0.07
C ALA A 30 3.51 -17.15 1.34
N ALA A 31 4.12 -17.00 2.52
CA ALA A 31 3.44 -17.24 3.79
C ALA A 31 2.26 -16.28 4.01
N LEU A 32 2.44 -14.99 3.71
CA LEU A 32 1.36 -14.00 3.80
C LEU A 32 0.19 -14.33 2.85
N LEU A 33 0.47 -14.74 1.62
CA LEU A 33 -0.58 -15.17 0.68
C LEU A 33 -1.35 -16.40 1.19
N ALA A 34 -0.67 -17.31 1.90
CA ALA A 34 -1.29 -18.49 2.50
C ALA A 34 -1.98 -18.20 3.85
N SER A 35 -1.75 -17.05 4.47
CA SER A 35 -2.20 -16.74 5.83
C SER A 35 -3.70 -16.42 5.95
N GLY A 36 -4.36 -16.06 4.83
CA GLY A 36 -5.74 -15.57 4.84
C GLY A 36 -5.90 -14.11 5.30
N LEU A 37 -4.80 -13.40 5.57
CA LEU A 37 -4.82 -11.96 5.82
C LEU A 37 -5.32 -11.19 4.59
N ASP A 38 -6.08 -10.12 4.84
CA ASP A 38 -6.41 -9.18 3.77
C ASP A 38 -5.16 -8.42 3.28
N ILE A 39 -5.29 -7.77 2.12
CA ILE A 39 -4.16 -7.08 1.48
C ILE A 39 -3.60 -5.94 2.35
N HIS A 40 -4.41 -5.29 3.19
CA HIS A 40 -3.96 -4.19 4.03
C HIS A 40 -3.12 -4.69 5.19
N ALA A 41 -3.54 -5.77 5.85
CA ALA A 41 -2.79 -6.45 6.89
C ALA A 41 -1.49 -7.04 6.33
N MET A 42 -1.55 -7.70 5.17
CA MET A 42 -0.34 -8.19 4.48
C MET A 42 0.65 -7.06 4.20
N ASN A 43 0.17 -5.90 3.73
CA ASN A 43 1.03 -4.75 3.45
C ASN A 43 1.64 -4.16 4.71
N ALA A 44 0.92 -4.14 5.84
CA ALA A 44 1.47 -3.71 7.13
C ALA A 44 2.64 -4.60 7.58
N VAL A 45 2.49 -5.93 7.51
CA VAL A 45 3.59 -6.86 7.81
C VAL A 45 4.75 -6.65 6.84
N ARG A 46 4.50 -6.61 5.52
CA ARG A 46 5.55 -6.42 4.49
C ARG A 46 6.34 -5.13 4.68
N ARG A 47 5.72 -4.08 5.22
CA ARG A 47 6.41 -2.82 5.51
C ARG A 47 7.50 -3.02 6.55
N LEU A 48 7.38 -3.89 7.55
CA LEU A 48 8.49 -4.13 8.50
C LEU A 48 9.79 -4.59 7.81
N PHE A 49 9.69 -5.30 6.68
CA PHE A 49 10.82 -5.93 5.98
C PHE A 49 11.35 -5.13 4.78
N SER A 50 11.10 -3.83 4.72
CA SER A 50 11.65 -2.95 3.67
C SER A 50 12.63 -1.93 4.23
N ARG A 51 13.42 -1.25 3.38
CA ARG A 51 14.18 -0.03 3.75
C ARG A 51 13.48 1.24 3.34
N LEU A 52 12.56 1.15 2.38
CA LEU A 52 11.99 2.33 1.71
C LEU A 52 10.50 2.50 1.99
N LYS A 53 9.76 1.39 2.13
CA LYS A 53 8.31 1.40 2.33
C LYS A 53 7.92 1.88 3.73
N GLY A 54 6.70 2.39 3.88
CA GLY A 54 6.18 2.91 5.16
C GLY A 54 6.88 4.20 5.60
N GLY A 55 7.05 5.14 4.67
CA GLY A 55 7.58 6.47 4.92
C GLY A 55 9.10 6.55 5.02
N ARG A 56 9.80 5.41 4.95
CA ARG A 56 11.25 5.39 5.22
C ARG A 56 12.09 5.99 4.11
N LEU A 57 11.59 6.06 2.87
CA LEU A 57 12.20 6.90 1.85
C LEU A 57 12.19 8.37 2.29
N ALA A 58 11.12 8.86 2.93
CA ALA A 58 11.07 10.22 3.45
C ALA A 58 12.13 10.45 4.54
N ARG A 59 12.28 9.50 5.48
CA ARG A 59 13.34 9.57 6.50
C ARG A 59 14.74 9.60 5.88
N LEU A 60 15.00 8.77 4.87
CA LEU A 60 16.29 8.74 4.17
C LEU A 60 16.56 9.99 3.33
N ALA A 61 15.52 10.68 2.89
CA ALA A 61 15.66 11.90 2.09
C ALA A 61 15.97 13.15 2.93
N VAL A 62 15.75 13.12 4.25
CA VAL A 62 16.04 14.25 5.15
C VAL A 62 17.51 14.68 4.98
N PRO A 63 17.81 15.98 4.82
CA PRO A 63 16.91 17.14 4.97
C PRO A 63 16.23 17.62 3.66
N ALA A 64 16.36 16.90 2.56
CA ALA A 64 15.75 17.28 1.30
C ALA A 64 14.22 17.16 1.34
N ARG A 65 13.53 18.09 0.67
CA ARG A 65 12.08 18.02 0.45
C ARG A 65 11.74 16.98 -0.60
N ILE A 66 10.63 16.28 -0.42
CA ILE A 66 10.03 15.38 -1.40
C ILE A 66 8.77 16.05 -1.95
N THR A 67 8.67 16.13 -3.28
CA THR A 67 7.38 16.33 -3.95
C THR A 67 7.04 15.02 -4.65
N GLN A 68 5.94 14.38 -4.27
CA GLN A 68 5.52 13.10 -4.84
C GLN A 68 4.23 13.24 -5.65
N PHE A 69 4.24 12.66 -6.84
CA PHE A 69 3.11 12.56 -7.74
C PHE A 69 2.69 11.11 -7.89
N LEU A 70 1.43 10.82 -7.61
CA LEU A 70 0.89 9.47 -7.52
C LEU A 70 -0.15 9.21 -8.61
N LEU A 71 -0.07 8.03 -9.23
CA LEU A 71 -1.13 7.43 -10.02
C LEU A 71 -1.61 6.19 -9.26
N SER A 72 -2.87 6.22 -8.80
CA SER A 72 -3.45 5.18 -7.96
C SER A 72 -4.17 4.13 -8.80
N ASP A 73 -3.76 2.87 -8.64
CA ASP A 73 -4.48 1.66 -9.03
C ASP A 73 -5.13 0.97 -7.82
N VAL A 74 -5.13 1.63 -6.65
CA VAL A 74 -5.61 1.08 -5.39
C VAL A 74 -7.07 1.52 -5.16
N PRO A 75 -8.00 0.58 -4.90
CA PRO A 75 -9.36 0.94 -4.47
C PRO A 75 -9.35 1.85 -3.24
N GLY A 76 -10.05 2.99 -3.32
CA GLY A 76 -10.13 3.99 -2.26
C GLY A 76 -8.88 4.86 -2.08
N ASP A 77 -7.93 4.83 -3.02
CA ASP A 77 -6.77 5.73 -3.09
C ASP A 77 -5.93 5.85 -1.81
N ARG A 78 -5.85 4.74 -1.05
CA ARG A 78 -5.08 4.66 0.20
C ARG A 78 -3.58 4.85 -0.07
N LEU A 79 -3.07 6.03 0.26
CA LEU A 79 -1.71 6.47 -0.07
C LEU A 79 -0.61 5.52 0.46
N GLU A 80 -0.80 4.94 1.64
CA GLU A 80 0.11 3.98 2.26
C GLU A 80 0.15 2.62 1.53
N SER A 81 -0.85 2.36 0.69
CA SER A 81 -0.96 1.15 -0.13
C SER A 81 -0.35 1.36 -1.51
N ILE A 82 -0.41 2.57 -2.08
CA ILE A 82 0.21 2.91 -3.37
C ILE A 82 1.73 2.72 -3.27
N ALA A 83 2.26 1.74 -4.01
CA ALA A 83 3.65 1.27 -3.90
C ALA A 83 4.13 0.98 -2.45
N SER A 84 3.19 0.65 -1.56
CA SER A 84 3.41 0.49 -0.12
C SER A 84 3.95 1.74 0.60
N GLY A 85 3.59 2.94 0.11
CA GLY A 85 3.78 4.21 0.79
C GLY A 85 5.24 4.54 1.13
N PRO A 86 6.15 4.69 0.15
CA PRO A 86 7.56 4.94 0.44
C PRO A 86 7.82 6.26 1.18
N ALA A 87 7.00 7.29 0.94
CA ALA A 87 7.06 8.58 1.61
C ALA A 87 5.77 8.91 2.38
N VAL A 88 5.00 7.89 2.77
CA VAL A 88 3.72 8.02 3.49
C VAL A 88 3.81 7.24 4.80
N CYS A 89 3.24 7.75 5.89
CA CYS A 89 3.23 7.03 7.17
C CYS A 89 2.49 5.69 7.07
N ASP A 90 2.82 4.78 7.98
CA ASP A 90 2.05 3.56 8.20
C ASP A 90 0.96 3.81 9.25
N PRO A 91 -0.33 3.73 8.89
CA PRO A 91 -1.43 3.96 9.83
C PRO A 91 -1.66 2.77 10.77
N VAL A 92 -1.10 1.59 10.49
CA VAL A 92 -1.39 0.36 11.26
C VAL A 92 -0.44 0.26 12.45
N PRO A 93 -0.90 0.38 13.71
CA PRO A 93 -0.05 0.37 14.89
C PRO A 93 0.84 -0.87 14.97
N LEU A 94 2.07 -0.71 15.48
CA LEU A 94 3.07 -1.78 15.50
C LEU A 94 2.58 -3.00 16.28
N GLU A 95 1.92 -2.77 17.42
CA GLU A 95 1.32 -3.80 18.25
C GLU A 95 0.30 -4.64 17.48
N GLN A 96 -0.49 -4.02 16.60
CA GLN A 96 -1.45 -4.75 15.78
C GLN A 96 -0.74 -5.62 14.74
N VAL A 97 0.36 -5.14 14.16
CA VAL A 97 1.18 -5.94 13.23
C VAL A 97 1.83 -7.13 13.95
N LEU A 98 2.29 -6.97 15.19
CA LEU A 98 2.85 -8.06 15.99
C LEU A 98 1.78 -9.12 16.33
N VAL A 99 0.54 -8.71 16.63
CA VAL A 99 -0.60 -9.61 16.81
C VAL A 99 -0.88 -10.40 15.51
N MET A 100 -0.92 -9.72 14.35
CA MET A 100 -1.10 -10.40 13.05
C MET A 100 0.00 -11.43 12.77
N ILE A 101 1.25 -11.14 13.15
CA ILE A 101 2.36 -12.08 13.00
C ILE A 101 2.15 -13.33 13.85
N ALA A 102 1.76 -13.15 15.12
CA ALA A 102 1.55 -14.25 16.06
C ALA A 102 0.31 -15.09 15.69
N ASP A 103 -0.83 -14.46 15.44
CA ASP A 103 -2.11 -15.14 15.14
C ASP A 103 -2.03 -15.99 13.87
N HIS A 104 -1.19 -15.58 12.90
CA HIS A 104 -0.99 -16.30 11.64
C HIS A 104 0.30 -17.13 11.62
N ALA A 105 0.97 -17.30 12.77
CA ALA A 105 2.20 -18.10 12.93
C ALA A 105 3.30 -17.77 11.90
N LEU A 106 3.43 -16.49 11.55
CA LEU A 106 4.42 -16.01 10.56
C LEU A 106 5.84 -16.02 11.13
N ASP A 107 5.96 -15.94 12.46
CA ASP A 107 7.21 -16.05 13.22
C ASP A 107 7.90 -17.43 13.11
N ARG A 108 7.22 -18.44 12.57
CA ARG A 108 7.84 -19.72 12.18
C ARG A 108 8.90 -19.56 11.08
N LEU A 109 8.89 -18.43 10.34
CA LEU A 109 9.98 -18.06 9.45
C LEU A 109 11.09 -17.38 10.24
N ASP A 110 12.32 -17.89 10.17
CA ASP A 110 13.47 -17.36 10.91
C ASP A 110 13.66 -15.85 10.72
N VAL A 111 13.43 -15.34 9.51
CA VAL A 111 13.53 -13.91 9.21
C VAL A 111 12.50 -13.07 9.98
N VAL A 112 11.30 -13.61 10.19
CA VAL A 112 10.24 -12.95 10.95
C VAL A 112 10.54 -13.00 12.44
N ALA A 113 10.95 -14.16 12.97
CA ALA A 113 11.38 -14.28 14.36
C ALA A 113 12.53 -13.30 14.70
N ARG A 114 13.55 -13.20 13.84
CA ARG A 114 14.64 -12.22 14.00
C ARG A 114 14.14 -10.78 13.97
N MET A 115 13.20 -10.45 13.09
CA MET A 115 12.60 -9.11 13.04
C MET A 115 11.85 -8.80 14.33
N VAL A 116 11.03 -9.73 14.84
CA VAL A 116 10.31 -9.58 16.12
C VAL A 116 11.29 -9.37 17.28
N ALA A 117 12.39 -10.12 17.34
CA ALA A 117 13.43 -9.93 18.35
C ALA A 117 14.06 -8.53 18.28
N ARG A 118 14.44 -8.07 17.08
CA ARG A 118 14.98 -6.71 16.87
C ARG A 118 14.00 -5.62 17.27
N ILE A 119 12.70 -5.84 17.06
CA ILE A 119 11.64 -4.91 17.48
C ILE A 119 11.59 -4.85 19.01
N ALA A 120 11.60 -6.00 19.69
CA ALA A 120 11.59 -6.05 21.16
C ALA A 120 12.83 -5.41 21.79
N GLU A 121 13.99 -5.51 21.13
CA GLU A 121 15.24 -4.88 21.53
C GLU A 121 15.33 -3.39 21.18
N GLY A 122 14.37 -2.85 20.41
CA GLY A 122 14.39 -1.47 19.94
C GLY A 122 15.45 -1.17 18.87
N THR A 123 15.97 -2.20 18.20
CA THR A 123 17.02 -2.10 17.16
C THR A 123 16.47 -2.21 15.72
N ALA A 124 15.16 -2.44 15.57
CA ALA A 124 14.50 -2.51 14.28
C ALA A 124 14.23 -1.11 13.69
N ASP A 125 14.46 -0.97 12.40
CA ASP A 125 14.12 0.24 11.66
C ASP A 125 12.63 0.20 11.25
N LEU A 126 11.79 0.91 12.00
CA LEU A 126 10.32 0.81 11.87
C LEU A 126 9.73 1.80 10.85
N PRO A 127 8.59 1.47 10.22
CA PRO A 127 7.80 2.41 9.44
C PRO A 127 7.45 3.68 10.23
N LEU A 128 7.42 4.82 9.54
CA LEU A 128 7.12 6.12 10.14
C LEU A 128 5.66 6.16 10.58
N ARG A 129 5.43 6.84 11.70
CA ARG A 129 4.10 7.08 12.25
C ARG A 129 3.61 8.47 11.87
N GLU A 130 2.31 8.67 12.02
CA GLU A 130 1.74 10.01 11.91
C GLU A 130 2.48 10.98 12.86
N GLY A 131 2.77 12.18 12.37
CA GLY A 131 3.50 13.20 13.13
C GLY A 131 5.03 13.12 13.06
N ASP A 132 5.61 12.09 12.45
CA ASP A 132 7.07 12.00 12.25
C ASP A 132 7.60 13.27 11.51
N PRO A 133 8.64 13.96 12.03
CA PRO A 133 9.14 15.20 11.45
C PRO A 133 9.57 15.08 9.98
N ALA A 134 10.04 13.91 9.54
CA ALA A 134 10.45 13.69 8.14
C ALA A 134 9.28 13.86 7.16
N LEU A 135 8.06 13.56 7.60
CA LEU A 135 6.85 13.67 6.77
C LEU A 135 6.46 15.13 6.50
N ARG A 136 6.89 16.08 7.33
CA ARG A 136 6.66 17.52 7.09
C ARG A 136 7.38 18.06 5.85
N LEU A 137 8.37 17.32 5.37
CA LEU A 137 9.12 17.64 4.17
C LEU A 137 8.54 16.98 2.90
N VAL A 138 7.43 16.25 3.03
CA VAL A 138 6.76 15.55 1.92
C VAL A 138 5.52 16.31 1.50
N ASP A 139 5.47 16.67 0.23
CA ASP A 139 4.31 17.24 -0.44
C ASP A 139 3.73 16.20 -1.42
N THR A 140 2.44 15.88 -1.30
CA THR A 140 1.82 14.74 -1.98
C THR A 140 0.67 15.16 -2.88
N HIS A 141 0.74 14.74 -4.15
CA HIS A 141 -0.24 15.05 -5.17
C HIS A 141 -0.73 13.76 -5.83
N LEU A 142 -2.02 13.45 -5.72
CA LEU A 142 -2.66 12.38 -6.49
C LEU A 142 -3.08 12.95 -7.85
N LEU A 143 -2.42 12.51 -8.92
CA LEU A 143 -2.65 13.03 -10.27
C LEU A 143 -3.71 12.24 -11.05
N ALA A 144 -3.83 10.94 -10.79
CA ALA A 144 -4.86 10.11 -11.39
C ALA A 144 -5.27 8.98 -10.45
N SER A 145 -6.54 8.62 -10.53
CA SER A 145 -7.12 7.43 -9.91
C SER A 145 -8.37 6.99 -10.69
N ASN A 146 -8.89 5.81 -10.39
CA ASN A 146 -10.12 5.32 -10.98
C ASN A 146 -11.28 6.30 -10.78
N ASP A 147 -11.37 6.94 -9.62
CA ASP A 147 -12.42 7.91 -9.30
C ASP A 147 -12.28 9.21 -10.09
N LEU A 148 -11.04 9.72 -10.24
CA LEU A 148 -10.76 10.87 -11.10
C LEU A 148 -11.10 10.58 -12.55
N CYS A 149 -10.72 9.41 -13.06
CA CYS A 149 -11.04 8.98 -14.42
C CYS A 149 -12.56 8.83 -14.62
N ARG A 150 -13.28 8.20 -13.68
CA ARG A 150 -14.74 8.04 -13.73
C ARG A 150 -15.45 9.39 -13.74
N THR A 151 -15.00 10.33 -12.91
CA THR A 151 -15.56 11.68 -12.86
C THR A 151 -15.35 12.41 -14.17
N ALA A 152 -14.12 12.38 -14.72
CA ALA A 152 -13.81 13.02 -16.00
C ALA A 152 -14.63 12.41 -17.17
N ALA A 153 -14.74 11.08 -17.22
CA ALA A 153 -15.54 10.38 -18.22
C ALA A 153 -17.02 10.74 -18.12
N THR A 154 -17.57 10.78 -16.90
CA THR A 154 -18.96 11.17 -16.65
C THR A 154 -19.24 12.59 -17.16
N THR A 155 -18.37 13.55 -16.82
CA THR A 155 -18.50 14.94 -17.29
C THR A 155 -18.44 15.05 -18.80
N SER A 156 -17.53 14.30 -19.44
CA SER A 156 -17.41 14.27 -20.90
C SER A 156 -18.64 13.67 -21.57
N LEU A 157 -19.17 12.55 -21.04
CA LEU A 157 -20.36 11.89 -21.56
C LEU A 157 -21.60 12.77 -21.43
N ALA A 158 -21.80 13.42 -20.28
CA ALA A 158 -22.91 14.35 -20.07
C ALA A 158 -22.92 15.51 -21.09
N ALA A 159 -21.74 15.96 -21.51
CA ALA A 159 -21.62 17.03 -22.51
C ALA A 159 -21.95 16.58 -23.95
N HIS A 160 -21.76 15.29 -24.28
CA HIS A 160 -21.94 14.77 -25.64
C HIS A 160 -23.20 13.92 -25.81
N PHE A 161 -23.79 13.43 -24.72
CA PHE A 161 -24.95 12.54 -24.70
C PHE A 161 -25.95 13.01 -23.64
N ALA A 162 -26.55 14.18 -23.88
CA ALA A 162 -27.46 14.83 -22.92
C ALA A 162 -28.68 13.97 -22.53
N ASP A 163 -29.12 13.06 -23.41
CA ASP A 163 -30.26 12.17 -23.18
C ASP A 163 -29.89 10.79 -22.62
N ALA A 164 -28.60 10.53 -22.35
CA ALA A 164 -28.17 9.25 -21.81
C ALA A 164 -28.61 9.09 -20.35
N ALA A 165 -29.29 7.98 -20.06
CA ALA A 165 -29.59 7.59 -18.68
C ALA A 165 -28.31 7.14 -17.97
N ARG A 166 -28.01 7.75 -16.82
CA ARG A 166 -26.92 7.31 -15.95
C ARG A 166 -27.41 6.23 -15.01
N LEU A 167 -26.73 5.08 -15.03
CA LEU A 167 -26.92 4.02 -14.06
C LEU A 167 -25.79 4.10 -13.03
N ASP A 168 -26.13 4.36 -11.77
CA ASP A 168 -25.17 4.23 -10.68
C ASP A 168 -25.12 2.75 -10.28
N LEU A 169 -24.03 2.11 -10.66
CA LEU A 169 -23.75 0.72 -10.30
C LEU A 169 -23.08 0.67 -8.92
N PRO A 170 -23.31 -0.40 -8.14
CA PRO A 170 -22.50 -0.65 -6.94
C PRO A 170 -21.04 -0.89 -7.33
N ASP A 171 -20.14 -0.83 -6.34
CA ASP A 171 -18.73 -1.15 -6.55
C ASP A 171 -18.57 -2.50 -7.25
N LEU A 172 -17.85 -2.47 -8.37
CA LEU A 172 -17.62 -3.65 -9.18
C LEU A 172 -16.51 -4.50 -8.56
N ALA A 173 -16.86 -5.24 -7.52
CA ALA A 173 -15.96 -6.12 -6.78
C ALA A 173 -16.49 -7.57 -6.75
N GLY A 174 -15.58 -8.53 -6.66
CA GLY A 174 -15.89 -9.96 -6.63
C GLY A 174 -15.78 -10.65 -7.98
N ASP A 175 -16.47 -11.79 -8.13
CA ASP A 175 -16.43 -12.61 -9.35
C ASP A 175 -17.10 -11.91 -10.54
N ALA A 176 -16.34 -11.75 -11.64
CA ALA A 176 -16.79 -11.03 -12.83
C ALA A 176 -18.04 -11.66 -13.48
N ALA A 177 -18.14 -12.99 -13.51
CA ALA A 177 -19.28 -13.67 -14.12
C ALA A 177 -20.56 -13.48 -13.30
N THR A 178 -20.44 -13.47 -11.98
CA THR A 178 -21.55 -13.22 -11.06
C THR A 178 -22.04 -11.78 -11.16
N LEU A 179 -21.12 -10.82 -11.21
CA LEU A 179 -21.43 -9.41 -11.37
C LEU A 179 -22.06 -9.09 -12.73
N ALA A 180 -21.56 -9.69 -13.81
CA ALA A 180 -22.16 -9.53 -15.14
C ALA A 180 -23.61 -10.06 -15.18
N ARG A 181 -23.89 -11.19 -14.51
CA ARG A 181 -25.25 -11.73 -14.40
C ARG A 181 -26.18 -10.84 -13.60
N SER A 182 -25.70 -10.18 -12.54
CA SER A 182 -26.54 -9.24 -11.78
C SER A 182 -26.85 -7.99 -12.58
N LEU A 183 -25.86 -7.45 -13.31
CA LEU A 183 -26.02 -6.25 -14.14
C LEU A 183 -26.90 -6.48 -15.37
N ALA A 184 -26.90 -7.67 -15.96
CA ALA A 184 -27.78 -7.99 -17.09
C ALA A 184 -29.27 -8.12 -16.70
N ARG A 185 -29.58 -8.16 -15.40
CA ARG A 185 -30.96 -8.27 -14.87
C ARG A 185 -31.50 -6.96 -14.31
N SER A 186 -30.66 -5.94 -14.15
CA SER A 186 -30.99 -4.59 -13.70
C SER A 186 -31.25 -3.67 -14.87
#